data_AF-A0A954CTV1-F1
#
_entry.id   AF-A0A954CTV1-F1
#
_cell.length_a   1.000
_cell.length_b   1.000
_cell.length_c   1.000
_cell.angle_alpha   90.00
_cell.angle_beta   90.00
_cell.angle_gamma   90.00
#
_symmetry.space_group_name_H-M   'P 1'
#
loop_
_entity.id
_entity.type
_entity.pdbx_description
1 polymer ?
#
loop_
_entity_poly.entity_id
_entity_poly.type
_entity_poly.pdbx_seq_one_letter_code
_entity_poly.pdbx_strand_id
1 'polypeptide(L)'
;EDFAQHEGEWVEPLSTEYHGVRLYECPPNGQGLAALIACNIANAGNLDRYDDADRLAHMIEFMRVGFDVAQKEVYDPKWAKVDKKHLTERAYGISRLVDIDASMANKGHVFGRTGNDT
;
A
#
# COMPACT_ATOMS: atom_id res chain seq x y z
N GLU A 1 -33.81 8.85 15.54
CA GLU A 1 -33.30 7.64 16.21
C GLU A 1 -31.85 7.33 15.87
N ASP A 2 -31.38 7.56 14.64
CA ASP A 2 -29.98 7.29 14.22
C ASP A 2 -28.88 7.83 15.15
N PHE A 3 -28.96 9.10 15.57
CA PHE A 3 -27.97 9.66 16.49
C PHE A 3 -28.00 9.06 17.90
N ALA A 4 -29.13 8.49 18.31
CA ALA A 4 -29.27 7.83 19.61
C ALA A 4 -28.76 6.37 19.59
N GLN A 5 -28.57 5.79 18.40
CA GLN A 5 -28.09 4.41 18.20
C GLN A 5 -26.64 4.34 17.70
N HIS A 6 -26.02 5.49 17.38
CA HIS A 6 -24.62 5.53 16.98
C HIS A 6 -23.71 5.37 18.19
N GLU A 7 -22.86 4.34 18.17
CA GLU A 7 -21.81 4.12 19.15
C GLU A 7 -20.45 4.05 18.44
N GLY A 8 -19.43 4.65 19.06
CA GLY A 8 -18.05 4.55 18.59
C GLY A 8 -17.42 3.25 19.09
N GLU A 9 -16.65 2.58 18.23
CA GLU A 9 -15.96 1.34 18.59
C GLU A 9 -14.48 1.62 18.87
N TRP A 10 -13.97 1.10 19.99
CA TRP A 10 -12.53 1.01 20.22
C TRP A 10 -11.97 -0.18 19.44
N VAL A 11 -11.04 0.09 18.53
CA VAL A 11 -10.48 -0.91 17.63
C VAL A 11 -8.97 -0.99 17.77
N GLU A 12 -8.43 -2.19 17.58
CA GLU A 12 -6.99 -2.41 17.48
C GLU A 12 -6.48 -1.83 16.14
N PRO A 13 -5.48 -0.94 16.16
CA PRO A 13 -4.93 -0.35 14.94
C PRO A 13 -4.10 -1.35 14.14
N LEU A 14 -4.02 -1.13 12.83
CA LEU A 14 -3.05 -1.79 11.96
C LEU A 14 -1.73 -1.03 12.02
N SER A 15 -0.61 -1.72 11.81
CA SER A 15 0.69 -1.03 11.74
C SER A 15 1.68 -1.69 10.81
N THR A 16 2.66 -0.92 10.35
CA THR A 16 3.87 -1.43 9.71
C THR A 16 5.10 -0.62 10.14
N GLU A 17 6.29 -1.18 9.92
CA GLU A 17 7.56 -0.49 10.13
C GLU A 17 8.09 0.09 8.82
N TYR A 18 8.51 1.35 8.85
CA TYR A 18 9.10 2.06 7.71
C TYR A 18 10.31 2.85 8.20
N HIS A 19 11.51 2.56 7.70
CA HIS A 19 12.75 3.28 8.06
C HIS A 19 12.94 3.55 9.58
N GLY A 20 12.65 2.55 10.42
CA GLY A 20 12.83 2.66 11.88
C GLY A 20 11.71 3.37 12.64
N VAL A 21 10.65 3.82 11.96
CA VAL A 21 9.41 4.29 12.59
C VAL A 21 8.28 3.30 12.37
N ARG A 22 7.29 3.32 13.27
CA ARG A 22 6.06 2.52 13.13
C ARG A 22 4.92 3.41 12.70
N LEU A 23 4.34 3.11 11.54
CA LEU A 23 3.14 3.76 11.02
C LEU A 23 1.92 2.99 11.51
N TYR A 24 0.94 3.71 12.07
CA TYR A 24 -0.32 3.15 12.55
C TYR A 24 -1.48 3.70 11.73
N GLU A 25 -2.43 2.83 11.38
CA GLU A 25 -3.63 3.20 10.63
C GLU A 25 -4.86 2.50 11.22
N CYS A 26 -6.02 3.14 11.07
CA CYS A 26 -7.28 2.52 11.46
C CYS A 26 -7.54 1.27 10.62
N PRO A 27 -8.09 0.19 11.22
CA PRO A 27 -8.54 -0.97 10.44
C PRO A 27 -9.69 -0.57 9.49
N PRO A 28 -10.06 -1.45 8.53
CA PRO A 28 -11.25 -1.27 7.72
C PRO A 28 -12.48 -0.89 8.59
N ASN A 29 -13.33 0.05 8.16
CA ASN A 29 -13.53 0.52 6.78
C ASN A 29 -12.64 1.71 6.33
N GLY A 30 -11.59 2.07 7.07
CA GLY A 30 -10.67 3.16 6.68
C GLY A 30 -9.80 2.82 5.45
N GLN A 31 -9.45 3.84 4.65
CA GLN A 31 -8.54 3.70 3.51
C GLN A 31 -7.05 3.68 3.89
N GLY A 32 -6.72 3.83 5.18
CA GLY A 32 -5.34 3.87 5.71
C GLY A 32 -4.53 2.62 5.40
N LEU A 33 -5.19 1.48 5.12
CA LEU A 33 -4.53 0.27 4.64
C LEU A 33 -3.67 0.53 3.38
N ALA A 34 -4.09 1.43 2.49
CA ALA A 34 -3.32 1.79 1.30
C ALA A 34 -1.93 2.33 1.64
N ALA A 35 -1.82 3.16 2.69
CA ALA A 35 -0.56 3.73 3.14
C ALA A 35 0.36 2.66 3.73
N LEU A 36 -0.17 1.74 4.54
CA LEU A 36 0.61 0.63 5.10
C LEU A 36 1.20 -0.27 4.00
N ILE A 37 0.39 -0.59 2.98
CA ILE A 37 0.84 -1.39 1.83
C ILE A 37 1.91 -0.63 1.03
N ALA A 38 1.68 0.65 0.72
CA ALA A 38 2.63 1.46 -0.03
C ALA A 38 3.97 1.61 0.71
N CYS A 39 3.96 1.79 2.03
CA CYS A 39 5.18 1.81 2.84
C CYS A 39 5.93 0.48 2.81
N ASN A 40 5.22 -0.66 2.86
CA ASN A 40 5.83 -1.99 2.73
C ASN A 40 6.54 -2.17 1.40
N ILE A 41 5.93 -1.66 0.32
CA ILE A 41 6.48 -1.69 -1.03
C ILE A 41 7.70 -0.75 -1.15
N ALA A 42 7.57 0.50 -0.67
CA ALA A 42 8.63 1.50 -0.71
C ALA A 42 9.90 1.04 0.02
N ASN A 43 9.73 0.42 1.19
CA ASN A 43 10.80 -0.19 1.97
C ASN A 43 11.58 -1.28 1.20
N ALA A 44 10.96 -1.96 0.23
CA ALA A 44 11.59 -2.96 -0.61
C ALA A 44 12.18 -2.36 -1.91
N GLY A 45 11.58 -1.29 -2.42
CA GLY A 45 11.98 -0.63 -3.66
C GLY A 45 13.29 0.17 -3.60
N ASN A 46 13.84 0.38 -2.39
CA ASN A 46 15.07 1.15 -2.14
C ASN A 46 15.06 2.50 -2.86
N LEU A 47 14.13 3.37 -2.46
CA LEU A 47 13.86 4.65 -3.11
C LEU A 47 15.06 5.62 -3.15
N ASP A 48 16.03 5.44 -2.26
CA ASP A 48 17.22 6.30 -2.13
C ASP A 48 18.15 6.24 -3.35
N ARG A 49 17.97 5.25 -4.24
CA ARG A 49 18.76 5.11 -5.46
C ARG A 49 18.30 6.01 -6.62
N TYR A 50 17.14 6.64 -6.50
CA TYR A 50 16.51 7.43 -7.56
C TYR A 50 16.68 8.93 -7.31
N ASP A 51 16.62 9.71 -8.39
CA ASP A 51 16.48 11.17 -8.26
C ASP A 51 15.08 11.56 -7.78
N ASP A 52 14.87 12.85 -7.51
CA ASP A 52 13.62 13.32 -6.93
C ASP A 52 12.38 13.06 -7.81
N ALA A 53 12.53 13.14 -9.14
CA ALA A 53 11.43 12.96 -10.08
C ALA A 53 11.05 11.47 -10.19
N ASP A 54 12.04 10.60 -10.38
CA ASP A 54 11.83 9.16 -10.42
C ASP A 54 11.31 8.64 -9.09
N ARG A 55 11.87 9.12 -7.96
CA ARG A 55 11.39 8.74 -6.62
C ARG A 55 9.92 9.09 -6.44
N LEU A 56 9.49 10.27 -6.88
CA LEU A 56 8.08 10.66 -6.82
C LEU A 56 7.19 9.75 -7.68
N ALA A 57 7.61 9.43 -8.90
CA ALA A 57 6.87 8.52 -9.78
C ALA A 57 6.67 7.14 -9.14
N HIS A 58 7.71 6.58 -8.50
CA HIS A 58 7.57 5.31 -7.77
C HIS A 58 6.63 5.40 -6.59
N MET A 59 6.71 6.48 -5.79
CA MET A 59 5.80 6.66 -4.66
C MET A 59 4.34 6.74 -5.12
N ILE A 60 4.06 7.40 -6.25
CA ILE A 60 2.73 7.45 -6.86
C ILE A 60 2.25 6.04 -7.25
N GLU A 61 3.10 5.26 -7.92
CA GLU A 61 2.74 3.88 -8.31
C GLU A 61 2.55 2.97 -7.10
N PHE A 62 3.38 3.08 -6.07
CA PHE A 62 3.24 2.30 -4.83
C PHE A 62 1.93 2.64 -4.11
N MET A 63 1.54 3.92 -4.09
CA MET A 63 0.24 4.33 -3.57
C MET A 63 -0.92 3.81 -4.42
N ARG A 64 -0.82 3.82 -5.75
CA ARG A 64 -1.84 3.25 -6.64
C ARG A 64 -2.10 1.78 -6.31
N VAL A 65 -1.04 1.01 -6.11
CA VAL A 65 -1.13 -0.41 -5.69
C VAL A 65 -1.76 -0.54 -4.31
N GLY A 66 -1.35 0.32 -3.36
CA GLY A 66 -1.96 0.38 -2.04
C GLY A 66 -3.48 0.61 -2.11
N PHE A 67 -3.94 1.51 -2.97
CA PHE A 67 -5.36 1.76 -3.20
C PHE A 67 -6.07 0.57 -3.86
N ASP A 68 -5.47 -0.09 -4.84
CA ASP A 68 -6.05 -1.28 -5.48
C ASP A 68 -6.27 -2.41 -4.46
N VAL A 69 -5.35 -2.59 -3.52
CA VAL A 69 -5.49 -3.54 -2.40
C VAL A 69 -6.56 -3.06 -1.42
N ALA A 70 -6.50 -1.80 -0.99
CA ALA A 70 -7.47 -1.26 -0.05
C ALA A 70 -8.90 -1.35 -0.61
N GLN A 71 -9.14 -1.04 -1.88
CA GLN A 71 -10.47 -1.17 -2.47
C GLN A 71 -10.98 -2.60 -2.53
N LYS A 72 -10.08 -3.60 -2.68
CA LYS A 72 -10.45 -5.01 -2.66
C LYS A 72 -10.73 -5.51 -1.26
N GLU A 73 -10.00 -5.01 -0.26
CA GLU A 73 -10.02 -5.52 1.13
C GLU A 73 -10.88 -4.69 2.09
N VAL A 74 -11.24 -3.46 1.72
CA VAL A 74 -12.12 -2.58 2.48
C VAL A 74 -13.57 -2.94 2.15
N TYR A 75 -14.09 -3.92 2.89
CA TYR A 75 -15.50 -4.29 2.95
C TYR A 75 -15.93 -4.36 4.42
N ASP A 76 -17.24 -4.17 4.67
CA ASP A 76 -17.79 -4.16 6.03
C ASP A 76 -17.40 -5.46 6.77
N PRO A 77 -16.70 -5.38 7.92
CA PRO A 77 -16.27 -6.54 8.72
C PRO A 77 -17.42 -7.47 9.12
N LYS A 78 -18.67 -6.99 9.10
CA LYS A 78 -19.87 -7.81 9.34
C LYS A 78 -20.14 -8.84 8.23
N TRP A 79 -19.53 -8.69 7.06
CA TRP A 79 -19.82 -9.48 5.86
C TRP A 79 -18.69 -10.43 5.44
N ALA A 80 -17.45 -10.20 5.87
CA ALA A 80 -16.33 -11.11 5.64
C ALA A 80 -15.22 -10.96 6.69
N LYS A 81 -14.53 -12.07 7.01
CA LYS A 81 -13.37 -12.07 7.92
C LYS A 81 -12.13 -11.61 7.16
N VAL A 82 -11.72 -10.37 7.42
CA VAL A 82 -10.43 -9.85 6.97
C VAL A 82 -9.32 -10.38 7.89
N ASP A 83 -8.34 -11.11 7.34
CA ASP A 83 -7.11 -11.41 8.08
C ASP A 83 -6.22 -10.15 8.14
N LYS A 84 -6.49 -9.34 9.16
CA LYS A 84 -5.79 -8.09 9.44
C LYS A 84 -4.28 -8.26 9.53
N LYS A 85 -3.79 -9.41 10.02
CA LYS A 85 -2.34 -9.66 10.13
C LYS A 85 -1.73 -9.83 8.75
N HIS A 86 -2.35 -10.65 7.91
CA HIS A 86 -1.90 -10.89 6.55
C HIS A 86 -1.80 -9.60 5.72
N LEU A 87 -2.76 -8.68 5.86
CA LEU A 87 -2.75 -7.40 5.14
C LEU A 87 -1.58 -6.49 5.52
N THR A 88 -1.09 -6.58 6.75
CA THR A 88 0.04 -5.78 7.23
C THR A 88 1.39 -6.45 6.99
N GLU A 89 1.40 -7.73 6.59
CA GLU A 89 2.63 -8.45 6.33
C GLU A 89 3.39 -7.81 5.17
N ARG A 90 4.67 -7.53 5.41
CA ARG A 90 5.56 -6.96 4.40
C ARG A 90 5.60 -7.81 3.12
N ALA A 91 5.58 -9.14 3.27
CA ALA A 91 5.56 -10.07 2.14
C ALA A 91 4.31 -9.94 1.28
N TYR A 92 3.15 -9.65 1.89
CA TYR A 92 1.90 -9.44 1.16
C TYR A 92 1.98 -8.20 0.27
N GLY A 93 2.41 -7.06 0.82
CA GLY A 93 2.63 -5.84 0.04
C GLY A 93 3.62 -6.04 -1.12
N ILE A 94 4.74 -6.72 -0.87
CA ILE A 94 5.75 -7.03 -1.89
C ILE A 94 5.20 -7.96 -2.98
N SER A 95 4.38 -8.96 -2.63
CA SER A 95 3.82 -9.89 -3.64
C SER A 95 2.94 -9.18 -4.67
N ARG A 96 2.35 -8.03 -4.31
CA ARG A 96 1.56 -7.20 -5.22
C ARG A 96 2.40 -6.41 -6.23
N LEU A 97 3.71 -6.26 -6.01
CA LEU A 97 4.63 -5.72 -7.04
C LEU A 97 4.72 -6.64 -8.27
N VAL A 98 4.63 -7.96 -8.07
CA VAL A 98 4.74 -8.95 -9.16
C VAL A 98 3.53 -8.86 -10.11
N ASP A 99 2.36 -8.49 -9.59
CA ASP A 99 1.14 -8.34 -10.38
C ASP A 99 1.12 -7.05 -11.24
N ILE A 100 2.05 -6.11 -11.00
CA ILE A 100 2.15 -4.84 -11.74
C ILE A 100 2.76 -5.04 -13.14
N ASP A 101 3.59 -6.07 -13.31
CA ASP A 101 4.37 -6.29 -14.54
C ASP A 101 3.51 -6.84 -15.72
N ALA A 102 2.31 -7.39 -15.44
CA ALA A 102 1.52 -8.08 -16.46
C ALA A 102 0.45 -7.21 -17.15
N SER A 103 0.01 -6.09 -16.58
CA SER A 103 -1.14 -5.35 -17.15
C SER A 103 -1.06 -3.82 -17.18
N MET A 104 -0.11 -3.19 -16.47
CA MET A 104 -0.12 -1.73 -16.30
C MET A 104 1.29 -1.10 -16.33
N ALA A 105 2.23 -1.70 -17.07
CA ALA A 105 3.38 -0.94 -17.55
C ALA A 105 2.84 0.15 -18.50
N ASN A 106 2.69 1.36 -17.95
CA ASN A 106 2.53 2.57 -18.75
C ASN A 106 3.64 2.54 -19.80
N LYS A 107 3.26 2.31 -21.07
CA LYS A 107 4.18 2.17 -22.20
C LYS A 107 5.10 3.40 -22.22
N GLY A 108 6.34 3.24 -21.79
CA GLY A 108 7.35 4.30 -21.91
C GLY A 108 8.53 4.27 -20.96
N HIS A 109 8.45 3.66 -19.77
CA HIS A 109 9.61 3.60 -18.87
C HIS A 109 10.02 2.16 -18.57
N VAL A 110 10.98 1.69 -19.36
CA VAL A 110 11.69 0.44 -19.08
C VAL A 110 12.64 0.72 -17.92
N PHE A 111 12.29 0.22 -16.73
CA PHE A 111 13.18 0.24 -15.58
C PHE A 111 14.43 -0.59 -15.87
N GLY A 112 15.60 0.07 -15.92
CA GLY A 112 16.89 -0.58 -15.80
C GLY A 112 17.65 -0.93 -17.09
N ARG A 113 17.71 -0.04 -18.09
CA ARG A 113 18.83 -0.03 -19.04
C ARG A 113 19.77 1.14 -18.77
N THR A 114 20.78 0.90 -17.94
CA THR A 114 22.04 1.62 -18.01
C THR A 114 22.77 1.21 -19.29
N GLY A 115 23.10 2.17 -20.16
CA GLY A 115 24.13 1.98 -21.19
C GLY A 115 23.72 2.49 -22.56
N ASN A 116 24.31 3.64 -22.91
CA ASN A 116 24.45 4.28 -24.22
C ASN A 116 23.16 4.57 -25.02
N ASP A 117 22.97 5.83 -25.38
CA ASP A 117 23.25 6.23 -26.77
C ASP A 117 23.35 7.77 -26.89
N THR A 118 24.41 8.17 -27.59
CA THR A 118 24.53 9.38 -28.42
C THR A 118 23.44 9.44 -29.49
#